data_AF-A0A1S3KCK1-F1
#
_entry.id   AF-A0A1S3KCK1-F1
#
_cell.length_a   1.000
_cell.length_b   1.000
_cell.length_c   1.000
_cell.angle_alpha   90.00
_cell.angle_beta   90.00
_cell.angle_gamma   90.00
#
_symmetry.space_group_name_H-M   'P 1'
#
loop_
_entity.id
_entity.type
_entity.pdbx_description
1 polymer ?
#
loop_
_entity_poly.entity_id
_entity_poly.type
_entity_poly.pdbx_seq_one_letter_code
_entity_poly.pdbx_strand_id
1 'polypeptide(L)'
;MRLESSVSFIFFTVLILVTACYCHEHDFTIDIEPAKRECFFQKIANGRTLEVEFQVIDGGDIDIDFAIEAPSGRVLITDRRRSDAVHKVTTEETGDYQICFDNSFSRFSRKLVFFEIVYDDDEVNEIENAWENLKESPELADIKLEDFKSVMDSVKANMDKIISYQNIFRVLEARDRSTQEHNFERVNFYAPLQLVVMAVVGLTQVLLIRSLFDEKSKFNKIFKTKT
;
A
#
# COMPACT_ATOMS: atom_id res chain seq x y z
N MET A 1 -35.32 -37.08 -7.89
CA MET A 1 -35.76 -35.81 -8.49
C MET A 1 -35.94 -34.68 -7.48
N ARG A 2 -36.63 -34.87 -6.34
CA ARG A 2 -36.77 -33.79 -5.33
C ARG A 2 -35.47 -33.39 -4.61
N LEU A 3 -34.59 -34.34 -4.27
CA LEU A 3 -33.31 -34.01 -3.59
C LEU A 3 -32.34 -33.20 -4.46
N GLU A 4 -32.16 -33.58 -5.73
CA GLU A 4 -31.29 -32.87 -6.69
C GLU A 4 -31.71 -31.41 -6.88
N SER A 5 -33.04 -31.17 -6.94
CA SER A 5 -33.60 -29.82 -7.07
C SER A 5 -33.41 -28.97 -5.82
N SER A 6 -33.44 -29.57 -4.62
CA SER A 6 -33.20 -28.86 -3.36
C SER A 6 -31.73 -28.51 -3.16
N VAL A 7 -30.81 -29.40 -3.56
CA VAL A 7 -29.36 -29.15 -3.49
C VAL A 7 -28.96 -28.06 -4.47
N SER A 8 -29.53 -28.06 -5.68
CA SER A 8 -29.29 -27.00 -6.67
C SER A 8 -29.80 -25.63 -6.20
N PHE A 9 -30.96 -25.58 -5.53
CA PHE A 9 -31.48 -24.33 -4.93
C PHE A 9 -30.56 -23.80 -3.82
N ILE A 10 -30.08 -24.67 -2.93
CA ILE A 10 -29.15 -24.29 -1.86
C ILE A 10 -27.81 -23.80 -2.42
N PHE A 11 -27.29 -24.45 -3.47
CA PHE A 11 -26.05 -24.02 -4.10
C PHE A 11 -26.21 -22.66 -4.79
N PHE A 12 -27.35 -22.41 -5.42
CA PHE A 12 -27.66 -21.14 -6.07
C PHE A 12 -27.89 -20.00 -5.06
N THR A 13 -28.55 -20.27 -3.93
CA THR A 13 -28.73 -19.28 -2.85
C THR A 13 -27.41 -18.98 -2.13
N VAL A 14 -26.55 -19.98 -1.92
CA VAL A 14 -25.20 -19.77 -1.38
C VAL A 14 -24.34 -18.97 -2.35
N LEU A 15 -24.42 -19.25 -3.66
CA LEU A 15 -23.69 -18.49 -4.67
C LEU A 15 -24.12 -17.01 -4.73
N ILE A 16 -25.43 -16.73 -4.60
CA ILE A 16 -26.00 -15.38 -4.52
C ILE A 16 -25.56 -14.66 -3.24
N LEU A 17 -25.55 -15.35 -2.10
CA LEU A 17 -25.10 -14.77 -0.82
C LEU A 17 -23.59 -14.45 -0.83
N VAL A 18 -22.78 -15.27 -1.50
CA VAL A 18 -21.33 -15.03 -1.67
C VAL A 18 -21.05 -13.84 -2.61
N THR A 19 -21.93 -13.56 -3.57
CA THR A 19 -21.80 -12.41 -4.48
C THR A 19 -22.39 -11.11 -3.93
N ALA A 20 -23.20 -11.15 -2.87
CA ALA A 20 -23.84 -9.97 -2.29
C ALA A 20 -22.94 -9.19 -1.30
N CYS A 21 -21.74 -9.69 -1.00
CA CYS A 21 -20.77 -8.99 -0.16
C CYS A 21 -19.70 -8.34 -1.02
N TYR A 22 -20.06 -7.24 -1.69
CA TYR A 22 -19.08 -6.29 -2.19
C TYR A 22 -19.17 -5.06 -1.30
N CYS A 23 -18.25 -4.95 -0.34
CA CYS A 23 -17.96 -3.67 0.29
C CYS A 23 -17.22 -2.84 -0.77
N HIS A 24 -17.70 -1.64 -1.08
CA HIS A 24 -17.01 -0.77 -2.02
C HIS A 24 -15.85 -0.08 -1.30
N GLU A 25 -14.76 -0.82 -1.11
CA GLU A 25 -13.49 -0.26 -0.68
C GLU A 25 -12.76 0.28 -1.92
N HIS A 26 -12.36 1.54 -1.85
CA HIS A 26 -11.59 2.21 -2.88
C HIS A 26 -10.15 2.37 -2.42
N ASP A 27 -9.33 1.36 -2.69
CA ASP A 27 -7.90 1.39 -2.45
C ASP A 27 -7.14 1.84 -3.71
N PHE A 28 -6.16 2.72 -3.53
CA PHE A 28 -5.34 3.24 -4.62
C PHE A 28 -3.87 3.27 -4.22
N THR A 29 -3.00 2.98 -5.19
CA THR A 29 -1.55 3.21 -5.06
C THR A 29 -1.10 4.18 -6.14
N ILE A 30 -0.49 5.29 -5.74
CA ILE A 30 -0.09 6.38 -6.64
C ILE A 30 1.40 6.67 -6.53
N ASP A 31 2.01 7.07 -7.65
CA ASP A 31 3.38 7.55 -7.71
C ASP A 31 3.38 9.08 -7.89
N ILE A 32 3.93 9.80 -6.91
CA ILE A 32 4.01 11.25 -6.89
C ILE A 32 5.43 11.66 -7.24
N GLU A 33 5.58 12.31 -8.39
CA GLU A 33 6.86 12.81 -8.87
C GLU A 33 7.50 13.83 -7.91
N PRO A 34 8.84 14.03 -8.00
CA PRO A 34 9.52 15.07 -7.23
C PRO A 34 8.94 16.45 -7.53
N ALA A 35 8.89 17.31 -6.52
CA ALA A 35 8.41 18.68 -6.61
C ALA A 35 6.93 18.82 -7.07
N LYS A 36 6.13 17.74 -7.03
CA LYS A 36 4.70 17.74 -7.42
C LYS A 36 3.76 17.48 -6.23
N ARG A 37 2.50 17.89 -6.42
CA ARG A 37 1.37 17.61 -5.54
C ARG A 37 0.24 17.02 -6.37
N GLU A 38 -0.31 15.90 -5.91
CA GLU A 38 -1.44 15.22 -6.54
C GLU A 38 -2.67 15.36 -5.64
N CYS A 39 -3.84 15.61 -6.26
CA CYS A 39 -5.08 15.86 -5.54
C CYS A 39 -6.25 15.09 -6.18
N PHE A 40 -7.09 14.52 -5.31
CA PHE A 40 -8.28 13.76 -5.65
C PHE A 40 -9.51 14.48 -5.13
N PHE A 41 -10.61 14.40 -5.86
CA PHE A 41 -11.87 15.07 -5.53
C PHE A 41 -12.96 14.03 -5.36
N GLN A 42 -13.59 14.02 -4.19
CA GLN A 42 -14.70 13.13 -3.89
C GLN A 42 -15.93 13.96 -3.49
N LYS A 43 -17.05 13.72 -4.17
CA LYS A 43 -18.30 14.38 -3.85
C LYS A 43 -18.99 13.66 -2.69
N ILE A 44 -19.33 14.41 -1.64
CA ILE A 44 -19.94 13.85 -0.42
C ILE A 44 -21.08 14.77 0.04
N ALA A 45 -22.19 14.16 0.51
CA ALA A 45 -23.31 14.88 1.11
C ALA A 45 -22.97 15.41 2.51
N ASN A 46 -23.70 16.43 2.96
CA ASN A 46 -23.60 16.97 4.32
C ASN A 46 -24.02 15.93 5.38
N GLY A 47 -23.34 15.93 6.53
CA GLY A 47 -23.64 15.07 7.67
C GLY A 47 -23.14 13.64 7.52
N ARG A 48 -22.21 13.41 6.59
CA ARG A 48 -21.60 12.09 6.32
C ARG A 48 -20.20 12.02 6.86
N THR A 49 -19.70 10.80 6.98
CA THR A 49 -18.34 10.56 7.46
C THR A 49 -17.43 10.30 6.27
N LEU A 50 -16.35 11.06 6.19
CA LEU A 50 -15.23 10.83 5.27
C LEU A 50 -14.06 10.30 6.10
N GLU A 51 -13.60 9.11 5.78
CA GLU A 51 -12.43 8.50 6.38
C GLU A 51 -11.36 8.27 5.30
N VAL A 52 -10.14 8.74 5.56
CA VAL A 52 -9.01 8.62 4.65
C VAL A 52 -7.84 8.03 5.42
N GLU A 53 -7.34 6.89 4.95
CA GLU A 53 -6.12 6.25 5.44
C GLU A 53 -5.05 6.32 4.37
N PHE A 54 -3.81 6.61 4.75
CA PHE A 54 -2.68 6.57 3.81
C PHE A 54 -1.42 6.01 4.45
N GLN A 55 -0.57 5.42 3.61
CA GLN A 55 0.74 4.90 3.95
C GLN A 55 1.72 5.12 2.79
N VAL A 56 2.87 5.73 3.09
CA VAL A 56 3.99 5.86 2.16
C VAL A 56 4.72 4.52 2.10
N ILE A 57 4.71 3.89 0.93
CA ILE A 57 5.34 2.59 0.70
C ILE A 57 6.83 2.76 0.42
N ASP A 58 7.18 3.72 -0.44
CA ASP A 58 8.54 3.87 -0.95
C ASP A 58 8.88 5.33 -1.33
N GLY A 59 10.18 5.66 -1.32
CA GLY A 59 10.73 6.94 -1.78
C GLY A 59 11.29 7.85 -0.68
N GLY A 60 12.54 8.30 -0.86
CA GLY A 60 13.21 9.28 0.01
C GLY A 60 13.22 8.87 1.49
N ASP A 61 12.81 9.80 2.36
CA ASP A 61 12.68 9.59 3.82
C ASP A 61 11.35 8.94 4.24
N ILE A 62 10.59 8.33 3.31
CA ILE A 62 9.27 7.70 3.54
C ILE A 62 8.29 8.65 4.25
N ASP A 63 8.30 9.91 3.82
CA ASP A 63 7.42 10.98 4.30
C ASP A 63 6.63 11.64 3.16
N ILE A 64 5.44 12.17 3.49
CA ILE A 64 4.59 12.98 2.61
C ILE A 64 3.88 14.08 3.41
N ASP A 65 3.58 15.22 2.76
CA ASP A 65 2.67 16.23 3.31
C ASP A 65 1.25 15.91 2.81
N PHE A 66 0.26 15.94 3.71
CA PHE A 66 -1.12 15.54 3.41
C PHE A 66 -2.10 16.66 3.80
N ALA A 67 -3.15 16.85 3.02
CA ALA A 67 -4.20 17.81 3.34
C ALA A 67 -5.58 17.37 2.85
N ILE A 68 -6.61 17.67 3.65
CA ILE A 68 -8.02 17.57 3.25
C ILE A 68 -8.62 18.97 3.29
N GLU A 69 -9.23 19.38 2.18
CA GLU A 69 -9.88 20.68 2.02
C GLU A 69 -11.38 20.49 1.74
N ALA A 70 -12.20 21.29 2.39
CA ALA A 70 -13.65 21.33 2.18
C ALA A 70 -14.00 21.96 0.83
N PRO A 71 -15.23 21.77 0.31
CA PRO A 71 -15.69 22.40 -0.93
C PRO A 71 -15.64 23.94 -0.90
N SER A 72 -15.71 24.54 0.30
CA SER A 72 -15.54 25.97 0.55
C SER A 72 -14.09 26.46 0.49
N GLY A 73 -13.11 25.57 0.30
CA GLY A 73 -11.67 25.87 0.32
C GLY A 73 -11.07 25.96 1.73
N ARG A 74 -11.83 25.58 2.77
CA ARG A 74 -11.32 25.53 4.14
C ARG A 74 -10.51 24.25 4.34
N VAL A 75 -9.26 24.40 4.79
CA VAL A 75 -8.43 23.25 5.20
C VAL A 75 -9.00 22.63 6.47
N LEU A 76 -9.36 21.34 6.41
CA LEU A 76 -9.89 20.56 7.53
C LEU A 76 -8.78 19.86 8.29
N ILE A 77 -7.86 19.24 7.54
CA ILE A 77 -6.73 18.48 8.08
C ILE A 77 -5.48 18.85 7.30
N THR A 78 -4.37 18.96 8.01
CA THR A 78 -3.05 19.09 7.41
C THR A 78 -2.04 18.32 8.23
N ASP A 79 -1.27 17.48 7.56
CA ASP A 79 -0.14 16.76 8.11
C ASP A 79 1.12 17.11 7.34
N ARG A 80 2.22 17.15 8.06
CA ARG A 80 3.54 17.41 7.49
C ARG A 80 4.48 16.25 7.78
N ARG A 81 5.16 15.80 6.72
CA ARG A 81 6.19 14.75 6.74
C ARG A 81 5.77 13.52 7.56
N ARG A 82 4.63 12.95 7.21
CA ARG A 82 4.11 11.73 7.83
C ARG A 82 4.35 10.52 6.92
N SER A 83 4.66 9.38 7.53
CA SER A 83 4.76 8.08 6.85
C SER A 83 3.40 7.42 6.66
N ASP A 84 2.49 7.64 7.60
CA ASP A 84 1.17 7.03 7.67
C ASP A 84 0.25 7.86 8.57
N ALA A 85 -1.05 7.86 8.28
CA ALA A 85 -2.08 8.40 9.17
C ALA A 85 -3.48 7.90 8.76
N VAL A 86 -4.40 7.93 9.72
CA VAL A 86 -5.83 7.69 9.52
C VAL A 86 -6.59 8.92 10.00
N HIS A 87 -7.44 9.48 9.13
CA HIS A 87 -8.19 10.69 9.39
C HIS A 87 -9.68 10.48 9.17
N LYS A 88 -10.49 10.88 10.14
CA LYS A 88 -11.94 10.78 10.09
C LYS A 88 -12.57 12.16 10.26
N VAL A 89 -13.32 12.60 9.27
CA VAL A 89 -13.93 13.94 9.19
C VAL A 89 -15.42 13.81 8.94
N THR A 90 -16.22 14.53 9.73
CA THR A 90 -17.66 14.68 9.43
C THR A 90 -17.87 15.86 8.49
N THR A 91 -18.59 15.64 7.40
CA THR A 91 -18.88 16.68 6.40
C THR A 91 -19.91 17.67 6.93
N GLU A 92 -19.60 18.97 6.83
CA GLU A 92 -20.50 20.06 7.23
C GLU A 92 -21.25 20.67 6.02
N GLU A 93 -20.77 20.40 4.80
CA GLU A 93 -21.24 20.99 3.55
C GLU A 93 -21.30 19.90 2.48
N THR A 94 -22.31 19.95 1.61
CA THR A 94 -22.38 19.05 0.45
C THR A 94 -21.50 19.59 -0.68
N GLY A 95 -20.58 18.80 -1.20
CA GLY A 95 -19.74 19.19 -2.33
C GLY A 95 -18.53 18.30 -2.55
N ASP A 96 -17.58 18.79 -3.34
CA ASP A 96 -16.36 18.08 -3.69
C ASP A 96 -15.27 18.36 -2.64
N TYR A 97 -14.96 17.35 -1.83
CA TYR A 97 -13.86 17.37 -0.89
C TYR A 97 -12.57 17.04 -1.62
N GLN A 98 -11.54 17.84 -1.36
CA GLN A 98 -10.24 17.72 -2.01
C GLN A 98 -9.23 17.06 -1.06
N ILE A 99 -8.67 15.94 -1.48
CA ILE A 99 -7.68 15.14 -0.74
C ILE A 99 -6.37 15.23 -1.49
N CYS A 100 -5.32 15.77 -0.87
CA CYS A 100 -4.05 16.02 -1.55
C CYS A 100 -2.86 15.41 -0.84
N PHE A 101 -1.94 14.93 -1.67
CA PHE A 101 -0.62 14.43 -1.28
C PHE A 101 0.45 15.29 -1.95
N ASP A 102 1.31 15.90 -1.13
CA ASP A 102 2.28 16.91 -1.57
C ASP A 102 3.72 16.41 -1.35
N ASN A 103 4.43 16.23 -2.46
CA ASN A 103 5.85 15.87 -2.52
C ASN A 103 6.71 17.05 -3.03
N SER A 104 6.21 18.29 -2.92
CA SER A 104 6.91 19.49 -3.37
C SER A 104 8.27 19.71 -2.69
N PHE A 105 8.43 19.17 -1.47
CA PHE A 105 9.67 19.27 -0.70
C PHE A 105 10.79 18.35 -1.19
N SER A 106 10.47 17.23 -1.86
CA SER A 106 11.47 16.32 -2.41
C SER A 106 11.89 16.77 -3.80
N ARG A 107 13.16 17.14 -3.96
CA ARG A 107 13.70 17.60 -5.25
C ARG A 107 14.10 16.50 -6.22
N PHE A 108 14.36 15.29 -5.71
CA PHE A 108 14.99 14.21 -6.49
C PHE A 108 14.29 12.86 -6.36
N SER A 109 13.61 12.60 -5.23
CA SER A 109 12.92 11.34 -4.98
C SER A 109 11.41 11.45 -5.24
N ARG A 110 10.89 10.53 -6.03
CA ARG A 110 9.45 10.27 -6.14
C ARG A 110 8.94 9.55 -4.88
N LYS A 111 7.63 9.55 -4.66
CA LYS A 111 6.98 8.93 -3.50
C LYS A 111 5.88 8.00 -3.96
N LEU A 112 5.89 6.76 -3.48
CA LEU A 112 4.83 5.79 -3.71
C LEU A 112 3.91 5.76 -2.49
N VAL A 113 2.66 6.17 -2.66
CA VAL A 113 1.69 6.31 -1.57
C VAL A 113 0.50 5.40 -1.85
N PHE A 114 0.18 4.55 -0.88
CA PHE A 114 -1.08 3.81 -0.83
C PHE A 114 -2.06 4.60 0.00
N PHE A 115 -3.30 4.73 -0.46
CA PHE A 115 -4.36 5.36 0.31
C PHE A 115 -5.71 4.72 0.01
N GLU A 116 -6.59 4.79 1.01
CA GLU A 116 -7.95 4.30 0.96
C GLU A 116 -8.90 5.43 1.37
N ILE A 117 -10.03 5.55 0.65
CA ILE A 117 -11.08 6.52 0.95
C ILE A 117 -12.37 5.76 1.23
N VAL A 118 -12.92 5.95 2.43
CA VAL A 118 -14.19 5.36 2.86
C VAL A 118 -15.17 6.49 3.16
N TYR A 119 -16.36 6.43 2.56
CA TYR A 119 -17.44 7.39 2.82
C TYR A 119 -18.81 6.73 2.75
N ASP A 120 -19.76 7.26 3.52
CA ASP A 120 -21.14 6.77 3.59
C ASP A 120 -21.94 7.25 2.37
N ASP A 121 -22.11 6.42 1.33
CA ASP A 121 -22.92 6.74 0.14
C ASP A 121 -24.41 6.36 0.29
N ASP A 122 -25.29 7.07 -0.42
CA ASP A 122 -26.75 6.84 -0.43
C ASP A 122 -27.15 5.52 -1.11
N GLU A 123 -26.41 5.04 -2.11
CA GLU A 123 -26.72 3.76 -2.77
C GLU A 123 -26.58 2.56 -1.81
N VAL A 124 -25.64 2.61 -0.88
CA VAL A 124 -25.47 1.58 0.16
C VAL A 124 -26.61 1.66 1.18
N ASN A 125 -27.03 2.88 1.54
CA ASN A 125 -28.15 3.10 2.44
C ASN A 125 -29.48 2.61 1.84
N GLU A 126 -29.74 2.74 0.52
CA GLU A 126 -30.97 2.18 -0.07
C GLU A 126 -31.03 0.65 0.03
N ILE A 127 -29.89 -0.03 -0.12
CA ILE A 127 -29.80 -1.47 0.07
C ILE A 127 -29.99 -1.81 1.56
N GLU A 128 -29.28 -1.15 2.47
CA GLU A 128 -29.40 -1.37 3.92
C GLU A 128 -30.80 -1.07 4.45
N ASN A 129 -31.43 0.01 3.97
CA ASN A 129 -32.82 0.35 4.24
C ASN A 129 -33.78 -0.68 3.65
N ALA A 130 -33.52 -1.24 2.46
CA ALA A 130 -34.31 -2.34 1.92
C ALA A 130 -34.20 -3.62 2.78
N TRP A 131 -33.02 -3.91 3.33
CA TRP A 131 -32.81 -4.99 4.31
C TRP A 131 -33.51 -4.71 5.66
N GLU A 132 -33.50 -3.47 6.15
CA GLU A 132 -34.23 -3.04 7.35
C GLU A 132 -35.75 -3.16 7.18
N ASN A 133 -36.29 -2.71 6.04
CA ASN A 133 -37.71 -2.85 5.71
C ASN A 133 -38.14 -4.33 5.52
N LEU A 134 -37.22 -5.21 5.13
CA LEU A 134 -37.45 -6.66 5.10
C LEU A 134 -37.42 -7.30 6.50
N LYS A 135 -36.67 -6.73 7.46
CA LYS A 135 -36.70 -7.15 8.88
C LYS A 135 -38.01 -6.78 9.56
N GLU A 136 -38.70 -5.75 9.06
CA GLU A 136 -39.98 -5.25 9.60
C GLU A 136 -41.22 -6.03 9.11
N SER A 137 -41.04 -7.20 8.48
CA SER A 137 -42.17 -8.12 8.22
C SER A 137 -42.49 -8.92 9.49
N PRO A 138 -43.65 -8.69 10.14
CA PRO A 138 -43.92 -9.16 11.49
C PRO A 138 -44.57 -10.55 11.44
N GLU A 139 -43.84 -11.56 10.97
CA GLU A 139 -44.37 -12.93 11.02
C GLU A 139 -43.27 -14.00 11.08
N LEU A 140 -42.36 -13.92 12.07
CA LEU A 140 -41.78 -15.07 12.80
C LEU A 140 -40.73 -14.62 13.84
N ALA A 141 -41.01 -13.56 14.59
CA ALA A 141 -40.21 -13.23 15.76
C ALA A 141 -40.72 -14.05 16.95
N ASP A 142 -39.91 -15.01 17.44
CA ASP A 142 -39.54 -14.91 18.85
C ASP A 142 -38.37 -15.84 19.28
N ILE A 143 -37.42 -15.20 19.98
CA ILE A 143 -36.52 -15.72 21.03
C ILE A 143 -35.12 -16.26 20.64
N LYS A 144 -34.73 -16.44 19.36
CA LYS A 144 -33.34 -16.90 19.03
C LYS A 144 -32.54 -16.09 18.01
N LEU A 145 -33.12 -15.03 17.45
CA LEU A 145 -32.50 -14.25 16.38
C LEU A 145 -31.54 -13.17 16.89
N GLU A 146 -31.76 -12.64 18.08
CA GLU A 146 -30.95 -11.55 18.65
C GLU A 146 -29.57 -12.03 19.11
N ASP A 147 -29.51 -13.22 19.74
CA ASP A 147 -28.24 -13.88 20.07
C ASP A 147 -27.45 -14.25 18.80
N PHE A 148 -28.14 -14.73 17.76
CA PHE A 148 -27.49 -15.06 16.49
C PHE A 148 -26.96 -13.80 15.77
N LYS A 149 -27.72 -12.71 15.81
CA LYS A 149 -27.34 -11.41 15.24
C LYS A 149 -26.09 -10.85 15.94
N SER A 150 -26.07 -10.86 17.27
CA SER A 150 -24.92 -10.42 18.07
C SER A 150 -23.64 -11.21 17.73
N VAL A 151 -23.76 -12.54 17.58
CA VAL A 151 -22.63 -13.37 17.16
C VAL A 151 -22.19 -13.04 15.74
N MET A 152 -23.13 -12.84 14.81
CA MET A 152 -22.82 -12.51 13.42
C MET A 152 -22.11 -11.15 13.29
N ASP A 153 -22.58 -10.14 14.03
CA ASP A 153 -21.98 -8.81 14.07
C ASP A 153 -20.56 -8.87 14.65
N SER A 154 -20.36 -9.68 15.70
CA SER A 154 -19.03 -9.91 16.28
C SER A 154 -18.09 -10.60 15.29
N VAL A 155 -18.58 -11.56 14.50
CA VAL A 155 -17.78 -12.26 13.48
C VAL A 155 -17.42 -11.31 12.35
N LYS A 156 -18.36 -10.48 11.89
CA LYS A 156 -18.11 -9.47 10.85
C LYS A 156 -17.04 -8.48 11.29
N ALA A 157 -17.17 -7.91 12.48
CA ALA A 157 -16.17 -6.98 13.03
C ALA A 157 -14.78 -7.62 13.15
N ASN A 158 -14.70 -8.91 13.52
CA ASN A 158 -13.43 -9.63 13.54
C ASN A 158 -12.88 -9.90 12.13
N MET A 159 -13.74 -10.13 11.14
CA MET A 159 -13.32 -10.35 9.76
C MET A 159 -12.80 -9.08 9.11
N ASP A 160 -13.49 -7.95 9.29
CA ASP A 160 -13.05 -6.64 8.82
C ASP A 160 -11.67 -6.30 9.38
N LYS A 161 -11.47 -6.61 10.67
CA LYS A 161 -10.16 -6.48 11.32
C LYS A 161 -9.08 -7.37 10.69
N ILE A 162 -9.42 -8.62 10.33
CA ILE A 162 -8.48 -9.53 9.67
C ILE A 162 -8.14 -9.04 8.26
N ILE A 163 -9.11 -8.52 7.51
CA ILE A 163 -8.91 -7.98 6.16
C ILE A 163 -7.98 -6.76 6.22
N SER A 164 -8.23 -5.83 7.14
CA SER A 164 -7.34 -4.70 7.40
C SER A 164 -5.91 -5.15 7.70
N TYR A 165 -5.72 -6.16 8.57
CA TYR A 165 -4.38 -6.72 8.81
C TYR A 165 -3.75 -7.34 7.55
N GLN A 166 -4.53 -8.07 6.74
CA GLN A 166 -4.03 -8.66 5.50
C GLN A 166 -3.56 -7.60 4.51
N ASN A 167 -4.26 -6.47 4.41
CA ASN A 167 -3.86 -5.35 3.57
C ASN A 167 -2.53 -4.76 4.04
N ILE A 168 -2.37 -4.53 5.35
CA ILE A 168 -1.10 -4.08 5.94
C ILE A 168 0.03 -5.07 5.64
N PHE A 169 -0.19 -6.38 5.80
CA PHE A 169 0.84 -7.39 5.50
C PHE A 169 1.23 -7.40 4.02
N ARG A 170 0.29 -7.23 3.10
CA ARG A 170 0.59 -7.13 1.65
C ARG A 170 1.45 -5.92 1.33
N VAL A 171 1.19 -4.77 1.96
CA VAL A 171 2.00 -3.57 1.78
C VAL A 171 3.41 -3.77 2.35
N LEU A 172 3.52 -4.36 3.55
CA LEU A 172 4.80 -4.69 4.16
C LEU A 172 5.61 -5.66 3.29
N GLU A 173 4.97 -6.70 2.74
CA GLU A 173 5.61 -7.65 1.82
C GLU A 173 6.12 -6.96 0.55
N ALA A 174 5.31 -6.08 -0.05
CA ALA A 174 5.71 -5.31 -1.22
C ALA A 174 6.93 -4.41 -0.94
N ARG A 175 6.94 -3.74 0.22
CA ARG A 175 8.07 -2.90 0.68
C ARG A 175 9.34 -3.73 0.91
N ASP A 176 9.20 -4.84 1.63
CA ASP A 176 10.33 -5.72 1.94
C ASP A 176 10.91 -6.33 0.66
N ARG A 177 10.06 -6.68 -0.32
CA ARG A 177 10.48 -7.13 -1.65
C ARG A 177 11.24 -6.05 -2.42
N SER A 178 10.74 -4.81 -2.46
CA SER A 178 11.44 -3.69 -3.10
C SER A 178 12.85 -3.50 -2.52
N THR A 179 12.97 -3.55 -1.19
CA THR A 179 14.26 -3.45 -0.49
C THR A 179 15.21 -4.59 -0.85
N GLN A 180 14.70 -5.82 -0.97
CA GLN A 180 15.50 -6.97 -1.37
C GLN A 180 16.00 -6.86 -2.82
N GLU A 181 15.15 -6.43 -3.75
CA GLU A 181 15.52 -6.27 -5.16
C GLU A 181 16.61 -5.19 -5.32
N HIS A 182 16.48 -4.06 -4.65
CA HIS A 182 17.50 -3.01 -4.63
C HIS A 182 18.84 -3.48 -4.03
N ASN A 183 18.82 -4.24 -2.94
CA ASN A 183 20.03 -4.81 -2.36
C ASN A 183 20.66 -5.86 -3.27
N PHE A 184 19.84 -6.72 -3.89
CA PHE A 184 20.30 -7.76 -4.80
C PHE A 184 21.01 -7.17 -6.02
N GLU A 185 20.44 -6.14 -6.65
CA GLU A 185 21.05 -5.47 -7.80
C GLU A 185 22.44 -4.91 -7.45
N ARG A 186 22.54 -4.19 -6.32
CA ARG A 186 23.81 -3.61 -5.86
C ARG A 186 24.85 -4.69 -5.60
N VAL A 187 24.50 -5.75 -4.87
CA VAL A 187 25.43 -6.85 -4.56
C VAL A 187 25.88 -7.56 -5.83
N ASN A 188 24.94 -7.86 -6.74
CA ASN A 188 25.24 -8.53 -8.01
C ASN A 188 26.14 -7.69 -8.92
N PHE A 189 26.08 -6.35 -8.84
CA PHE A 189 26.95 -5.46 -9.58
C PHE A 189 28.36 -5.35 -8.96
N TYR A 190 28.48 -5.12 -7.65
CA TYR A 190 29.76 -4.86 -7.01
C TYR A 190 30.60 -6.12 -6.72
N ALA A 191 29.98 -7.27 -6.48
CA ALA A 191 30.69 -8.53 -6.18
C ALA A 191 31.64 -8.99 -7.32
N PRO A 192 31.22 -9.08 -8.60
CA PRO A 192 32.13 -9.48 -9.68
C PRO A 192 33.24 -8.45 -9.92
N LEU A 193 32.94 -7.15 -9.80
CA LEU A 193 33.95 -6.09 -9.92
C LEU A 193 35.06 -6.27 -8.89
N GLN A 194 34.70 -6.54 -7.64
CA GLN A 194 35.67 -6.75 -6.56
C GLN A 194 36.53 -8.01 -6.78
N LEU A 195 35.94 -9.08 -7.29
CA LEU A 195 36.67 -10.30 -7.64
C LEU A 195 37.72 -10.03 -8.72
N VAL A 196 37.37 -9.28 -9.77
CA VAL A 196 38.31 -8.88 -10.84
C VAL A 196 39.47 -8.06 -10.29
N VAL A 197 39.22 -7.09 -9.41
CA VAL A 197 40.27 -6.28 -8.78
C VAL A 197 41.24 -7.14 -7.98
N MET A 198 40.74 -8.08 -7.16
CA MET A 198 41.58 -9.01 -6.40
C MET A 198 42.44 -9.90 -7.31
N ALA A 199 41.89 -10.38 -8.43
CA ALA A 199 42.63 -11.17 -9.41
C ALA A 199 43.77 -10.36 -10.06
N VAL A 200 43.52 -9.10 -10.44
CA VAL A 200 44.53 -8.21 -11.03
C VAL A 200 45.66 -7.92 -10.05
N VAL A 201 45.33 -7.65 -8.78
CA VAL A 201 46.34 -7.42 -7.73
C VAL A 201 47.17 -8.68 -7.53
N GLY A 202 46.54 -9.86 -7.45
CA GLY A 202 47.25 -11.14 -7.30
C GLY A 202 48.19 -11.42 -8.47
N LEU A 203 47.73 -11.21 -9.72
CA LEU A 203 48.59 -11.36 -10.91
C LEU A 203 49.76 -10.39 -10.88
N THR A 204 49.51 -9.13 -10.53
CA THR A 204 50.55 -8.09 -10.43
C THR A 204 51.59 -8.49 -9.38
N GLN A 205 51.16 -8.96 -8.21
CA GLN A 205 52.05 -9.44 -7.15
C GLN A 205 52.93 -10.60 -7.62
N VAL A 206 52.36 -11.60 -8.28
CA VAL A 206 53.12 -12.75 -8.81
C VAL A 206 54.12 -12.31 -9.88
N LEU A 207 53.73 -11.42 -10.79
CA LEU A 207 54.61 -10.90 -11.83
C LEU A 207 55.75 -10.06 -11.25
N LEU A 208 55.49 -9.22 -10.24
CA LEU A 208 56.52 -8.43 -9.56
C LEU A 208 57.54 -9.32 -8.84
N ILE A 209 57.08 -10.32 -8.09
CA ILE A 209 57.98 -11.26 -7.39
C ILE A 209 58.81 -12.04 -8.41
N ARG A 210 58.17 -12.60 -9.44
CA ARG A 210 58.90 -13.34 -10.50
C ARG A 210 59.90 -12.45 -11.21
N SER A 211 59.56 -11.18 -11.45
CA SER A 211 60.46 -10.22 -12.06
C SER A 211 61.64 -9.81 -11.16
N LEU A 212 61.49 -9.85 -9.85
CA LEU A 212 62.57 -9.51 -8.91
C LEU A 212 63.67 -10.59 -8.92
N PHE A 213 63.29 -11.85 -9.12
CA PHE A 213 64.19 -13.01 -9.10
C PHE A 213 64.71 -13.44 -10.48
N ASP A 214 64.18 -12.89 -11.57
CA ASP A 214 64.55 -13.26 -12.95
C ASP A 214 65.48 -12.20 -13.57
N GLU A 215 66.78 -12.49 -13.67
CA GLU A 215 67.82 -11.57 -14.18
C GLU A 215 67.56 -11.09 -15.62
N LYS A 216 66.75 -11.82 -16.40
CA LYS A 216 66.39 -11.47 -17.80
C LYS A 216 65.07 -10.70 -17.94
N SER A 217 64.38 -10.37 -16.85
CA SER A 217 63.08 -9.67 -16.89
C SER A 217 63.19 -8.22 -17.39
N LYS A 218 62.24 -7.80 -18.26
CA LYS A 218 62.17 -6.43 -18.82
C LYS A 218 62.05 -5.33 -17.77
N PHE A 219 61.48 -5.61 -16.60
CA PHE A 219 61.37 -4.66 -15.48
C PHE A 219 62.70 -4.40 -14.76
N ASN A 220 63.68 -5.32 -14.87
CA ASN A 220 65.01 -5.12 -14.33
C ASN A 220 65.74 -3.95 -15.03
N LYS A 221 65.43 -3.71 -16.32
CA LYS A 221 65.88 -2.52 -17.05
C LYS A 221 65.23 -1.23 -16.51
N ILE A 222 63.94 -1.24 -16.19
CA ILE A 222 63.23 -0.05 -15.67
C ILE A 222 63.80 0.38 -14.31
N PHE A 223 64.14 -0.58 -13.44
CA PHE A 223 64.75 -0.28 -12.14
C PHE A 223 66.24 0.12 -12.23
N LYS A 224 67.02 -0.41 -13.19
CA LYS A 224 68.42 0.01 -13.42
C LYS A 224 68.61 1.33 -14.17
N THR A 225 67.57 1.86 -14.84
CA THR A 225 67.69 3.13 -15.58
C THR A 225 67.51 4.37 -14.67
N LYS A 226 67.30 4.16 -13.36
CA LYS A 226 67.09 5.24 -12.37
C LYS A 226 68.21 5.43 -11.35
N THR A 227 69.35 4.76 -11.55
CA THR A 227 70.60 4.99 -10.79
C THR A 227 71.69 5.45 -11.75
#